data_AF-A0A2T1GGY7-F1
#
_entry.id   AF-A0A2T1GGY7-F1
#
_cell.length_a   1.000
_cell.length_b   1.000
_cell.length_c   1.000
_cell.angle_alpha   90.00
_cell.angle_beta   90.00
_cell.angle_gamma   90.00
#
_symmetry.space_group_name_H-M   'P 1'
#
loop_
_entity.id
_entity.type
_entity.pdbx_description
1 polymer ?
#
loop_
_entity_poly.entity_id
_entity_poly.type
_entity_poly.pdbx_seq_one_letter_code
_entity_poly.pdbx_strand_id
1 'polypeptide(L)'
;MRSRSLVPADFWFALAERAGAVDCFIRVSERSFTGWVVEPVFPSSAAAGDFARRASGVVGVGVVSRRWVPVSVGWVTWSGCWSCSVPCQAPGRVLSLGWPSRGSRAVISA
;
A
#
# COMPACT_ATOMS: atom_id res chain seq x y z
N MET A 1 21.56 16.77 -2.62
CA MET A 1 20.52 15.74 -2.41
C MET A 1 19.41 15.97 -3.42
N ARG A 2 19.20 15.07 -4.39
CA ARG A 2 18.06 15.19 -5.31
C ARG A 2 16.78 14.95 -4.51
N SER A 3 15.90 15.94 -4.45
CA SER A 3 14.53 15.74 -3.97
C SER A 3 13.90 14.66 -4.84
N ARG A 4 13.78 13.44 -4.31
CA ARG A 4 12.98 12.40 -4.94
C ARG A 4 11.54 12.83 -4.74
N SER A 5 10.92 13.39 -5.78
CA SER A 5 9.49 13.68 -5.76
C SER A 5 8.75 12.38 -5.50
N LEU A 6 8.27 12.22 -4.27
CA LEU A 6 7.47 11.07 -3.88
C LEU A 6 6.15 11.15 -4.65
N VAL A 7 5.71 10.01 -5.17
CA VAL A 7 4.46 9.92 -5.92
C VAL A 7 3.27 10.03 -4.95
N PRO A 8 2.20 10.78 -5.30
CA PRO A 8 1.02 10.92 -4.45
C PRO A 8 0.37 9.57 -4.11
N ALA A 9 -0.20 9.46 -2.90
CA ALA A 9 -0.87 8.24 -2.46
C ALA A 9 -2.04 7.83 -3.39
N ASP A 10 -2.83 8.79 -3.88
CA ASP A 10 -3.98 8.54 -4.75
C ASP A 10 -3.60 7.85 -6.07
N PHE A 11 -2.42 8.18 -6.61
CA PHE A 11 -1.89 7.47 -7.78
C PHE A 11 -1.65 5.99 -7.48
N TRP A 12 -1.10 5.68 -6.30
CA TRP A 12 -0.85 4.30 -5.88
C TRP A 12 -2.14 3.54 -5.61
N PHE A 13 -3.15 4.18 -5.01
CA PHE A 13 -4.47 3.58 -4.82
C PHE A 13 -5.09 3.18 -6.17
N ALA A 14 -5.12 4.10 -7.13
CA ALA A 14 -5.67 3.82 -8.46
C ALA A 14 -4.87 2.73 -9.20
N LEU A 15 -3.54 2.72 -9.07
CA LEU A 15 -2.70 1.69 -9.68
C LEU A 15 -2.89 0.32 -9.03
N ALA A 16 -3.02 0.28 -7.69
CA ALA A 16 -3.25 -0.94 -6.94
C ALA A 16 -4.62 -1.55 -7.28
N GLU A 17 -5.67 -0.73 -7.35
CA GLU A 17 -7.00 -1.15 -7.78
C GLU A 17 -6.97 -1.78 -9.18
N ARG A 18 -6.34 -1.11 -10.16
CA ARG A 18 -6.17 -1.63 -11.53
C ARG A 18 -5.33 -2.90 -11.58
N ALA A 19 -4.42 -3.10 -10.63
CA ALA A 19 -3.60 -4.30 -10.51
C ALA A 19 -4.33 -5.44 -9.76
N GLY A 20 -5.57 -5.24 -9.33
CA GLY A 20 -6.36 -6.25 -8.63
C GLY A 20 -6.03 -6.38 -7.15
N ALA A 21 -5.61 -5.29 -6.50
CA ALA A 21 -5.51 -5.25 -5.05
C ALA A 21 -6.90 -5.46 -4.43
N VAL A 22 -6.98 -6.35 -3.44
CA VAL A 22 -8.23 -6.65 -2.71
C VAL A 22 -8.46 -5.68 -1.57
N ASP A 23 -7.40 -5.04 -1.09
CA ASP A 23 -7.44 -4.01 -0.06
C ASP A 23 -6.25 -3.08 -0.25
N CYS A 24 -6.37 -1.83 0.18
CA CYS A 24 -5.28 -0.87 0.07
C CYS A 24 -5.47 0.23 1.12
N PHE A 25 -4.40 0.61 1.79
CA PHE A 25 -4.44 1.66 2.81
C PHE A 25 -3.11 2.39 2.90
N ILE A 26 -3.12 3.55 3.55
CA ILE A 26 -1.91 4.31 3.81
C ILE A 26 -1.55 4.22 5.30
N ARG A 27 -0.25 4.19 5.59
CA ARG A 27 0.27 4.23 6.96
C ARG A 27 1.62 4.92 6.99
N VAL A 28 2.05 5.31 8.18
CA VAL A 28 3.43 5.69 8.42
C VAL A 28 4.31 4.43 8.34
N SER A 29 5.43 4.55 7.65
CA SER A 29 6.42 3.47 7.57
C SER A 29 7.05 3.23 8.94
N GLU A 30 7.06 1.97 9.36
CA GLU A 30 7.72 1.50 10.59
C GLU A 30 9.13 0.94 10.32
N ARG A 31 9.66 1.09 9.09
CA ARG A 31 10.91 0.46 8.63
C ARG A 31 11.94 1.50 8.17
N SER A 32 12.99 1.03 7.47
CA SER A 32 14.16 1.76 6.94
C SER A 32 13.89 2.99 6.06
N PHE A 33 12.62 3.31 5.79
CA PHE A 33 12.19 4.55 5.16
C PHE A 33 11.39 5.37 6.18
N THR A 34 11.79 6.61 6.44
CA THR A 34 11.00 7.56 7.21
C THR A 34 10.01 8.26 6.27
N GLY A 35 8.70 8.06 6.49
CA GLY A 35 7.66 8.69 5.67
C GLY A 35 6.40 7.84 5.52
N TRP A 36 5.55 8.21 4.58
CA TRP A 36 4.28 7.53 4.30
C TRP A 36 4.45 6.40 3.29
N VAL A 37 3.73 5.31 3.49
CA VAL A 37 3.66 4.20 2.54
C VAL A 37 2.21 3.84 2.24
N VAL A 38 1.95 3.54 0.97
CA VAL A 38 0.74 2.83 0.56
C VAL A 38 1.01 1.33 0.65
N GLU A 39 0.07 0.60 1.22
CA GLU A 39 0.13 -0.84 1.45
C GLU A 39 -1.02 -1.53 0.70
N PRO A 40 -0.87 -1.81 -0.60
CA PRO A 40 -1.80 -2.67 -1.32
C PRO A 40 -1.65 -4.12 -0.89
N VAL A 41 -2.78 -4.82 -0.82
CA VAL A 41 -2.89 -6.24 -0.52
C VAL A 41 -3.44 -6.95 -1.74
N PHE A 42 -2.81 -8.05 -2.13
CA PHE A 42 -3.12 -8.85 -3.29
C PHE A 42 -3.47 -10.29 -2.88
N PRO A 43 -4.29 -10.99 -3.68
CA PRO A 43 -4.73 -12.34 -3.38
C PRO A 43 -3.67 -13.42 -3.65
N SER A 44 -2.56 -13.06 -4.31
CA SER A 44 -1.49 -13.98 -4.67
C SER A 44 -0.11 -13.33 -4.60
N SER A 45 0.93 -14.16 -4.44
CA SER A 45 2.34 -13.72 -4.47
C SER A 45 2.74 -13.17 -5.82
N ALA A 46 2.24 -13.75 -6.91
CA ALA A 46 2.55 -13.33 -8.28
C ALA A 46 2.05 -11.90 -8.55
N ALA A 47 0.79 -11.59 -8.20
CA ALA A 47 0.23 -10.25 -8.36
C ALA A 47 0.99 -9.21 -7.52
N ALA A 48 1.29 -9.53 -6.26
CA ALA A 48 2.06 -8.66 -5.39
C ALA A 48 3.50 -8.42 -5.92
N GLY A 49 4.18 -9.47 -6.37
CA GLY A 49 5.54 -9.40 -6.90
C GLY A 49 5.63 -8.58 -8.18
N ASP A 50 4.67 -8.73 -9.09
CA ASP A 50 4.60 -7.94 -10.32
C ASP A 50 4.35 -6.46 -10.03
N PHE A 51 3.43 -6.16 -9.10
CA PHE A 51 3.19 -4.79 -8.66
C PHE A 51 4.45 -4.19 -8.00
N ALA A 52 5.11 -4.94 -7.10
CA ALA A 52 6.33 -4.50 -6.43
C ALA A 52 7.45 -4.17 -7.42
N ARG A 53 7.64 -5.00 -8.45
CA ARG A 53 8.63 -4.78 -9.51
C ARG A 53 8.36 -3.48 -10.27
N ARG A 54 7.11 -3.24 -10.65
CA ARG A 54 6.71 -2.00 -11.35
C ARG A 54 6.85 -0.78 -10.46
N ALA A 55 6.38 -0.86 -9.21
CA ALA A 55 6.51 0.20 -8.23
C ALA A 55 7.99 0.57 -8.00
N SER A 56 8.88 -0.42 -7.89
CA SER A 56 10.32 -0.21 -7.74
C SER A 56 10.92 0.63 -8.87
N GLY A 57 10.50 0.39 -10.11
CA GLY A 57 10.92 1.17 -11.27
C GLY A 57 10.48 2.63 -11.22
N VAL A 58 9.32 2.91 -10.60
CA VAL A 58 8.78 4.27 -10.44
C VAL A 58 9.44 5.01 -9.28
N VAL A 59 9.58 4.37 -8.11
CA VAL A 59 10.12 5.04 -6.91
C VAL A 59 11.66 5.04 -6.86
N GLY A 60 12.31 4.25 -7.70
CA GLY A 60 13.78 4.14 -7.74
C GLY A 60 14.38 3.51 -6.48
N VAL A 61 13.60 2.71 -5.75
CA VAL A 61 14.02 1.89 -4.60
C VAL A 61 13.40 0.50 -4.70
N GLY A 62 14.05 -0.50 -4.10
CA GLY A 62 13.52 -1.86 -4.05
C GLY A 62 12.26 -1.94 -3.20
N VAL A 63 11.12 -2.19 -3.85
CA VAL A 63 9.86 -2.59 -3.22
C VAL A 63 9.78 -4.10 -3.25
N VAL A 64 9.48 -4.71 -2.11
CA VAL A 64 9.41 -6.17 -1.95
C VAL A 64 8.03 -6.58 -1.47
N SER A 65 7.48 -7.64 -2.08
CA SER A 65 6.25 -8.26 -1.63
C SER A 65 6.49 -9.20 -0.45
N ARG A 66 5.57 -9.24 0.50
CA ARG A 66 5.62 -10.14 1.67
C ARG A 66 4.26 -10.78 1.93
N ARG A 67 4.27 -11.96 2.55
CA ARG A 67 3.05 -12.59 3.02
C ARG A 67 2.34 -11.69 4.03
N TRP A 68 1.02 -11.65 3.92
CA TRP A 68 0.15 -10.80 4.72
C TRP A 68 -0.87 -11.64 5.48
N VAL A 69 -1.38 -11.08 6.58
CA VAL A 69 -2.45 -11.70 7.36
C VAL A 69 -3.74 -11.77 6.52
N PRO A 70 -4.69 -12.65 6.86
CA PRO A 70 -5.97 -12.67 6.18
C PRO A 70 -6.66 -11.30 6.18
N VAL A 71 -7.33 -10.97 5.08
CA VAL A 71 -8.09 -9.72 4.94
C VAL A 71 -9.52 -10.03 4.57
N SER A 72 -10.45 -9.45 5.33
CA SER A 72 -11.88 -9.49 5.05
C SER A 72 -12.35 -8.15 4.49
N VAL A 73 -13.01 -8.19 3.33
CA VAL A 73 -13.61 -7.03 2.67
C VAL A 73 -15.07 -7.38 2.37
N GLY A 74 -15.99 -6.64 3.01
CA GLY A 74 -17.39 -7.04 3.08
C GLY A 74 -17.52 -8.46 3.67
N TRP A 75 -18.17 -9.36 2.93
CA TRP A 75 -18.41 -10.75 3.34
C TRP A 75 -17.35 -11.75 2.85
N VAL A 76 -16.34 -11.28 2.09
CA VAL A 76 -15.31 -12.15 1.50
C VAL A 76 -14.04 -12.08 2.32
N THR A 77 -13.45 -13.25 2.63
CA THR A 77 -12.17 -13.35 3.35
C THR A 77 -11.10 -14.00 2.49
N TRP A 78 -9.95 -13.34 2.39
CA TRP A 78 -8.78 -13.78 1.66
C TRP A 78 -7.70 -14.27 2.62
N SER A 79 -7.44 -15.58 2.66
CA SER A 79 -6.51 -16.21 3.62
C SER A 79 -5.05 -16.33 3.14
N GLY A 80 -4.80 -16.16 1.84
CA GLY A 80 -3.49 -16.30 1.18
C GLY A 80 -2.86 -14.99 0.73
N CYS A 81 -3.09 -13.90 1.45
CA CYS A 81 -2.75 -12.55 1.01
C CYS A 81 -1.26 -12.25 0.98
N TRP A 82 -0.88 -11.32 0.10
CA TRP A 82 0.45 -10.72 -0.01
C TRP A 82 0.34 -9.20 -0.08
N SER A 83 1.36 -8.50 0.38
CA SER A 83 1.36 -7.03 0.44
C SER A 83 2.72 -6.46 0.05
N CYS A 84 2.74 -5.20 -0.35
CA CYS A 84 3.94 -4.46 -0.68
C CYS A 84 3.89 -3.10 0.03
N SER A 85 4.99 -2.62 0.60
CA SER A 85 5.04 -1.28 1.19
C SER A 85 5.68 -0.31 0.19
N VAL A 86 4.90 0.62 -0.38
CA VAL A 86 5.36 1.55 -1.42
C VAL A 86 5.49 2.96 -0.87
N PRO A 87 6.69 3.59 -0.91
CA PRO A 87 6.86 4.99 -0.50
C PRO A 87 5.96 5.94 -1.29
N CYS A 88 5.33 6.88 -0.59
CA CYS A 88 4.43 7.86 -1.20
C CYS A 88 4.55 9.23 -0.50
N GLN A 89 4.07 10.26 -1.18
CA GLN A 89 3.94 11.59 -0.59
C GLN A 89 2.88 11.57 0.51
N ALA A 90 3.11 12.34 1.58
CA ALA A 90 2.11 12.54 2.63
C ALA A 90 0.79 13.02 2.02
N PRO A 91 -0.35 12.40 2.34
CA PRO A 91 -1.64 12.87 1.89
C PRO A 91 -1.93 14.23 2.54
N GLY A 92 -2.21 15.24 1.73
CA GLY A 92 -2.54 16.59 2.19
C GLY A 92 -3.97 16.73 2.74
N ARG A 93 -4.67 15.62 3.01
CA ARG A 93 -6.06 15.58 3.47
C ARG A 93 -6.17 14.95 4.86
N VAL A 94 -7.27 15.27 5.55
CA VAL A 94 -7.61 14.68 6.85
C VAL A 94 -7.68 13.15 6.72
N LEU A 95 -6.83 12.48 7.47
CA LEU A 95 -6.79 11.02 7.53
C LEU A 95 -7.83 10.56 8.56
N SER A 96 -8.82 9.79 8.11
CA SER A 96 -9.71 9.08 9.04
C SER A 96 -9.02 7.79 9.48
N LEU A 97 -9.00 7.51 10.79
CA LEU A 97 -8.57 6.21 11.27
C LEU A 97 -9.62 5.19 10.84
N GLY A 98 -9.18 4.15 10.13
CA GLY A 98 -10.03 3.02 9.79
C GLY A 98 -10.50 2.27 11.05
N TRP A 99 -11.35 1.25 10.85
CA TRP A 99 -11.92 0.46 11.95
C TRP A 99 -10.86 0.01 12.97
N PRO A 100 -11.14 0.07 14.29
CA PRO A 100 -10.14 -0.10 15.36
C PRO A 100 -9.32 -1.39 15.28
N SER A 101 -9.88 -2.46 14.70
CA SER A 101 -9.23 -3.76 14.54
C SER A 101 -8.06 -3.76 13.55
N ARG A 102 -7.85 -2.69 12.79
CA ARG A 102 -6.87 -2.65 11.69
C ARG A 102 -5.52 -2.04 12.04
N GLY A 103 -5.34 -1.48 13.25
CA GLY A 103 -4.05 -0.96 13.74
C GLY A 103 -3.53 0.22 12.92
N SER A 104 -3.72 1.45 13.42
CA SER A 104 -3.11 2.68 12.89
C SER A 104 -3.20 2.86 11.36
N ARG A 105 -4.26 2.37 10.70
CA ARG A 105 -4.48 2.54 9.25
C ARG A 105 -5.27 3.80 9.02
N ALA A 106 -4.73 4.68 8.20
CA ALA A 106 -5.45 5.82 7.70
C ALA A 106 -6.18 5.44 6.40
N VAL A 107 -7.43 5.83 6.29
CA VAL A 107 -8.21 5.77 5.04
C VAL A 107 -8.31 7.20 4.51
N ILE A 108 -7.87 7.41 3.27
CA ILE A 108 -8.12 8.65 2.55
C ILE A 108 -9.55 8.54 2.01
N SER A 109 -10.48 9.27 2.62
CA SER A 109 -11.80 9.49 2.01
C SER A 109 -11.67 10.59 0.95
N ALA A 110 -12.15 10.31 -0.26
CA ALA A 110 -12.25 11.28 -1.35
C ALA A 110 -13.21 12.42 -0.99
#